data_AF-A0A2E8B4I2-F1
#
_entry.id   AF-A0A2E8B4I2-F1
#
_cell.length_a   1.000
_cell.length_b   1.000
_cell.length_c   1.000
_cell.angle_alpha   90.00
_cell.angle_beta   90.00
_cell.angle_gamma   90.00
#
_symmetry.space_group_name_H-M   'P 1'
#
loop_
_entity.id
_entity.type
_entity.pdbx_description
1 polymer ?
#
loop_
_entity_poly.entity_id
_entity_poly.type
_entity_poly.pdbx_seq_one_letter_code
_entity_poly.pdbx_strand_id
1 'polypeptide(L)'
;MIRLVYIISLFLLGVVAVFVSRPVDQVPEAFLVGNPRVKAPGPAGLTNGPGGQVAKGPPRSSNPLTNQPVDTSAADVENSISTQATQVEPARSLDADLHEARVQFVSAEASLNIAQQNEKIRVLQQRSKLASVERKLDLLRMDRETYRHGEAVRRRDELHDSVKLGEQRADLAEARLHWSERLAEKGLVSQFGLESDRAATDEAQADFQANEKELEVFQESAFQRQLAIRDRQVQLAETEVERVQREERTLEAQQKANITLQQSARQMAHAELTQLEEQHRKQQSDLPLPDDNNGRRRPVRSNATRSLSIDTIVEHGSRVDTGQVLVQLDTTQLDEDLQQNEHVQTRLAIERDYARQDLALVETQNELDRSQSQLAIKAAKLASVDYLEGTFPQQEQLALDKIDEHQDLVEATRRRLDWSERVVKKGYLPQMQLDTDRFDLENQKHLLVQAKHELRILQQHTYGRELAALEFTIQQAEADDERVTTLAEARLAKRHIKLQAIVAKLRLHKMESQRLEKVIAKCRIVAPSPGRVLHELPPFEDVSFQLPAVGSLVQPNQFLLTFVDETSRLNR
;
A
#
# COMPACT_ATOMS: atom_id res chain seq x y z
N MET A 1 46.31 -40.48 27.14
CA MET A 1 45.36 -39.44 26.70
C MET A 1 45.97 -38.44 25.71
N ILE A 2 46.70 -38.89 24.68
CA ILE A 2 47.20 -38.01 23.58
C ILE A 2 46.90 -38.60 22.19
N ARG A 3 46.41 -39.86 22.12
CA ARG A 3 45.99 -40.49 20.84
C ARG A 3 44.48 -40.44 20.56
N LEU A 4 43.66 -39.88 21.44
CA LEU A 4 42.20 -39.75 21.23
C LEU A 4 41.80 -38.38 20.65
N VAL A 5 42.64 -37.35 20.81
CA VAL A 5 42.36 -35.98 20.33
C VAL A 5 42.64 -35.83 18.83
N TYR A 6 43.57 -36.63 18.28
CA TYR A 6 43.94 -36.55 16.87
C TYR A 6 42.92 -37.20 15.91
N ILE A 7 42.08 -38.12 16.41
CA ILE A 7 41.06 -38.82 15.60
C ILE A 7 39.77 -38.00 15.48
N ILE A 8 39.51 -37.07 16.42
CA ILE A 8 38.33 -36.18 16.37
C ILE A 8 38.61 -34.93 15.52
N SER A 9 39.87 -34.47 15.47
CA SER A 9 40.27 -33.33 14.62
C SER A 9 40.26 -33.65 13.11
N LEU A 10 40.37 -34.92 12.71
CA LEU A 10 40.37 -35.32 11.30
C LEU A 10 38.97 -35.54 10.70
N PHE A 11 37.92 -35.57 11.54
CA PHE A 11 36.55 -35.77 11.08
C PHE A 11 35.78 -34.45 10.86
N LEU A 12 36.30 -33.32 11.36
CA LEU A 12 35.66 -32.00 11.28
C LEU A 12 36.14 -31.12 10.11
N LEU A 13 37.16 -31.55 9.35
CA LEU A 13 37.63 -30.87 8.14
C LEU A 13 37.13 -31.49 6.81
N GLY A 14 36.26 -32.51 6.87
CA GLY A 14 35.87 -33.31 5.70
C GLY A 14 34.51 -33.01 5.07
N VAL A 15 33.76 -31.98 5.49
CA VAL A 15 32.34 -31.81 5.07
C VAL A 15 32.02 -30.50 4.33
N VAL A 16 32.99 -29.60 4.06
CA VAL A 16 32.66 -28.25 3.50
C VAL A 16 33.27 -27.97 2.10
N ALA A 17 33.56 -28.98 1.27
CA ALA A 17 34.04 -28.69 -0.09
C ALA A 17 33.54 -29.69 -1.14
N VAL A 18 32.27 -29.57 -1.53
CA VAL A 18 31.72 -30.19 -2.76
C VAL A 18 30.81 -29.18 -3.45
N PHE A 19 31.36 -28.39 -4.37
CA PHE A 19 30.86 -28.14 -5.74
C PHE A 19 31.58 -26.90 -6.31
N VAL A 20 32.50 -27.11 -7.26
CA VAL A 20 32.62 -26.40 -8.56
C VAL A 20 33.94 -26.79 -9.23
N SER A 21 33.81 -27.14 -10.52
CA SER A 21 34.84 -27.25 -11.56
C SER A 21 35.73 -28.50 -11.61
N ARG A 22 35.44 -29.36 -12.60
CA ARG A 22 36.40 -30.12 -13.41
C ARG A 22 35.77 -30.56 -14.76
N PRO A 23 36.60 -30.89 -15.77
CA PRO A 23 36.53 -30.27 -17.10
C PRO A 23 36.05 -31.21 -18.22
N VAL A 24 35.93 -30.58 -19.40
CA VAL A 24 35.74 -31.15 -20.74
C VAL A 24 36.93 -32.06 -21.12
N ASP A 25 36.67 -33.32 -21.51
CA ASP A 25 36.99 -33.87 -22.84
C ASP A 25 36.71 -35.39 -22.95
N GLN A 26 36.43 -35.81 -24.19
CA GLN A 26 36.34 -37.17 -24.76
C GLN A 26 34.94 -37.82 -24.87
N VAL A 27 34.41 -37.75 -26.10
CA VAL A 27 33.35 -38.62 -26.66
C VAL A 27 33.96 -39.38 -27.85
N PRO A 28 33.71 -40.68 -28.03
CA PRO A 28 34.21 -41.43 -29.18
C PRO A 28 33.27 -41.35 -30.40
N GLU A 29 33.87 -41.61 -31.55
CA GLU A 29 33.35 -41.52 -32.92
C GLU A 29 32.17 -42.45 -33.26
N ALA A 30 31.41 -41.99 -34.27
CA ALA A 30 30.99 -42.68 -35.49
C ALA A 30 29.46 -42.71 -35.73
N PHE A 31 28.99 -41.95 -36.74
CA PHE A 31 28.39 -42.49 -37.98
C PHE A 31 27.87 -41.37 -38.92
N LEU A 32 28.61 -41.20 -40.02
CA LEU A 32 28.19 -41.02 -41.43
C LEU A 32 27.24 -39.91 -41.94
N VAL A 33 27.83 -39.15 -42.89
CA VAL A 33 27.30 -38.68 -44.20
C VAL A 33 26.69 -37.27 -44.27
N GLY A 34 27.28 -36.39 -45.11
CA GLY A 34 26.47 -35.28 -45.65
C GLY A 34 27.06 -34.05 -46.35
N ASN A 35 28.35 -33.95 -46.68
CA ASN A 35 28.96 -33.04 -47.69
C ASN A 35 28.88 -31.47 -47.56
N PRO A 36 29.91 -30.71 -48.03
CA PRO A 36 30.10 -29.27 -47.74
C PRO A 36 29.96 -28.35 -48.97
N ARG A 37 29.82 -27.02 -48.74
CA ARG A 37 30.22 -25.93 -49.67
C ARG A 37 30.43 -24.63 -48.85
N VAL A 38 31.66 -24.25 -48.52
CA VAL A 38 32.58 -23.35 -49.27
C VAL A 38 32.09 -21.90 -49.35
N LYS A 39 32.74 -20.96 -48.61
CA LYS A 39 33.69 -19.93 -49.10
C LYS A 39 33.75 -18.70 -48.17
N ALA A 40 34.91 -18.47 -47.54
CA ALA A 40 35.49 -17.13 -47.27
C ALA A 40 36.53 -16.85 -48.40
N PRO A 41 37.24 -15.70 -48.52
CA PRO A 41 37.44 -14.54 -47.61
C PRO A 41 37.27 -13.16 -48.32
N GLY A 42 37.28 -12.00 -47.65
CA GLY A 42 38.47 -11.27 -47.18
C GLY A 42 38.42 -9.78 -47.62
N PRO A 43 39.26 -8.89 -47.05
CA PRO A 43 38.92 -7.48 -46.72
C PRO A 43 39.79 -6.41 -47.42
N ALA A 44 39.31 -5.14 -47.44
CA ALA A 44 40.06 -3.88 -47.60
C ALA A 44 39.03 -2.72 -47.54
N GLY A 45 39.27 -1.47 -47.12
CA GLY A 45 40.44 -0.68 -46.82
C GLY A 45 39.98 0.79 -46.70
N LEU A 46 40.75 1.59 -45.98
CA LEU A 46 40.49 2.96 -45.51
C LEU A 46 40.34 4.04 -46.62
N THR A 47 39.67 5.16 -46.30
CA THR A 47 40.18 6.57 -46.31
C THR A 47 39.21 7.67 -46.82
N ASN A 48 39.18 8.77 -46.04
CA ASN A 48 39.03 10.22 -46.36
C ASN A 48 37.74 10.82 -46.97
N GLY A 49 37.18 11.84 -46.28
CA GLY A 49 36.12 12.77 -46.76
C GLY A 49 36.67 13.99 -47.52
N PRO A 50 36.08 15.21 -47.47
CA PRO A 50 34.71 15.65 -47.17
C PRO A 50 34.10 16.61 -48.27
N GLY A 51 32.84 17.02 -48.11
CA GLY A 51 32.13 18.05 -48.92
C GLY A 51 30.97 17.46 -49.73
N GLY A 52 29.76 17.99 -49.82
CA GLY A 52 29.18 19.29 -49.50
C GLY A 52 28.29 19.69 -50.68
N GLN A 53 26.95 19.65 -50.53
CA GLN A 53 25.94 20.42 -51.29
C GLN A 53 24.52 20.06 -50.78
N VAL A 54 23.83 20.97 -50.09
CA VAL A 54 22.90 22.02 -50.58
C VAL A 54 21.50 21.48 -50.93
N ALA A 55 20.51 21.78 -50.08
CA ALA A 55 19.10 21.83 -50.43
C ALA A 55 18.44 23.08 -49.82
N LYS A 56 17.64 23.77 -50.65
CA LYS A 56 17.03 25.09 -50.48
C LYS A 56 15.77 25.08 -49.60
N GLY A 57 15.59 26.14 -48.79
CA GLY A 57 14.41 27.05 -48.85
C GLY A 57 13.07 26.66 -48.17
N PRO A 58 12.47 27.52 -47.30
CA PRO A 58 11.25 27.29 -46.50
C PRO A 58 9.99 28.04 -47.06
N PRO A 59 8.81 28.13 -46.39
CA PRO A 59 8.61 29.02 -45.22
C PRO A 59 7.60 28.58 -44.10
N ARG A 60 7.86 29.08 -42.88
CA ARG A 60 7.02 29.72 -41.81
C ARG A 60 5.48 29.50 -41.84
N SER A 61 4.70 29.42 -40.74
CA SER A 61 4.78 30.04 -39.40
C SER A 61 3.76 29.43 -38.40
N SER A 62 4.13 29.42 -37.11
CA SER A 62 3.32 29.68 -35.88
C SER A 62 1.92 29.06 -35.68
N ASN A 63 1.78 28.16 -34.69
CA ASN A 63 1.14 28.46 -33.38
C ASN A 63 1.18 27.25 -32.40
N PRO A 64 1.06 27.47 -31.07
CA PRO A 64 1.42 26.49 -30.05
C PRO A 64 0.21 25.84 -29.32
N LEU A 65 0.56 24.87 -28.46
CA LEU A 65 -0.22 24.23 -27.38
C LEU A 65 -1.19 23.11 -27.80
N THR A 66 -0.85 21.86 -27.48
CA THR A 66 -1.31 21.20 -26.22
C THR A 66 -0.73 19.78 -26.16
N ASN A 67 -0.05 19.47 -25.06
CA ASN A 67 0.52 18.17 -24.74
C ASN A 67 -0.58 17.14 -24.45
N GLN A 68 -0.50 15.98 -25.09
CA GLN A 68 -0.99 14.72 -24.54
C GLN A 68 -0.05 14.23 -23.42
N PRO A 69 -0.55 13.35 -22.54
CA PRO A 69 -0.12 11.96 -22.67
C PRO A 69 -1.26 10.92 -22.53
N VAL A 70 -1.30 10.03 -23.52
CA VAL A 70 -1.39 8.55 -23.50
C VAL A 70 -2.17 7.83 -22.38
N ASP A 71 -3.33 7.32 -22.80
CA ASP A 71 -3.93 5.99 -22.64
C ASP A 71 -4.10 5.31 -21.27
N THR A 72 -5.36 5.10 -20.89
CA THR A 72 -5.91 3.74 -20.77
C THR A 72 -7.40 3.74 -21.12
N SER A 73 -7.77 2.73 -21.92
CA SER A 73 -9.00 2.52 -22.69
C SER A 73 -10.33 2.84 -22.00
N ALA A 74 -11.03 3.84 -22.55
CA ALA A 74 -12.49 3.89 -22.60
C ALA A 74 -12.87 3.73 -24.08
N ALA A 75 -13.20 2.51 -24.45
CA ALA A 75 -13.72 2.18 -25.76
C ALA A 75 -15.25 2.33 -25.75
N ASP A 76 -15.71 3.00 -26.79
CA ASP A 76 -16.96 2.74 -27.50
C ASP A 76 -18.20 3.61 -27.19
N VAL A 77 -18.49 4.43 -28.22
CA VAL A 77 -19.78 4.88 -28.76
C VAL A 77 -20.33 6.24 -28.28
N GLU A 78 -19.80 7.32 -28.84
CA GLU A 78 -20.57 8.51 -29.19
C GLU A 78 -20.55 8.70 -30.72
N ASN A 79 -21.62 8.25 -31.40
CA ASN A 79 -22.23 9.01 -32.50
C ASN A 79 -23.46 8.29 -33.04
N SER A 80 -24.63 8.83 -32.74
CA SER A 80 -25.83 8.81 -33.59
C SER A 80 -26.88 9.72 -32.96
N ILE A 81 -26.68 11.04 -33.06
CA ILE A 81 -27.77 12.00 -32.92
C ILE A 81 -28.54 11.95 -34.23
N SER A 82 -29.65 11.22 -34.23
CA SER A 82 -30.66 11.29 -35.28
C SER A 82 -32.03 10.99 -34.68
N THR A 83 -32.94 11.94 -34.93
CA THR A 83 -34.40 11.83 -34.87
C THR A 83 -35.03 11.79 -33.49
N GLN A 84 -35.59 12.95 -33.13
CA GLN A 84 -36.77 13.07 -32.29
C GLN A 84 -37.85 12.10 -32.78
N ALA A 85 -38.02 11.00 -32.06
CA ALA A 85 -39.29 10.31 -31.97
C ALA A 85 -39.72 10.42 -30.51
N THR A 86 -40.68 11.31 -30.26
CA THR A 86 -41.48 11.34 -29.04
C THR A 86 -42.21 9.99 -28.92
N GLN A 87 -41.53 8.99 -28.37
CA GLN A 87 -42.21 7.84 -27.79
C GLN A 87 -42.57 8.27 -26.38
N VAL A 88 -43.85 8.59 -26.20
CA VAL A 88 -44.48 8.70 -24.90
C VAL A 88 -44.32 7.32 -24.24
N GLU A 89 -43.37 7.21 -23.30
CA GLU A 89 -43.31 6.06 -22.40
C GLU A 89 -44.70 5.95 -21.73
N PRO A 90 -45.33 4.76 -21.70
CA PRO A 90 -46.58 4.59 -20.96
C PRO A 90 -46.29 4.95 -19.50
N ALA A 91 -47.12 5.82 -18.91
CA ALA A 91 -46.98 6.33 -17.56
C ALA A 91 -46.41 5.25 -16.60
N ARG A 92 -45.16 5.42 -16.17
CA ARG A 92 -44.53 4.52 -15.20
C ARG A 92 -45.41 4.50 -13.96
N SER A 93 -45.72 3.32 -13.44
CA SER A 93 -46.51 3.21 -12.24
C SER A 93 -45.73 3.86 -11.08
N LEU A 94 -46.43 4.60 -10.22
CA LEU A 94 -45.81 5.26 -9.07
C LEU A 94 -45.11 4.25 -8.13
N ASP A 95 -45.50 2.98 -8.20
CA ASP A 95 -44.84 1.83 -7.59
C ASP A 95 -43.43 1.54 -8.14
N ALA A 96 -43.22 1.68 -9.45
CA ALA A 96 -41.93 1.49 -10.11
C ALA A 96 -40.95 2.62 -9.73
N ASP A 97 -41.43 3.86 -9.71
CA ASP A 97 -40.63 5.03 -9.31
C ASP A 97 -40.24 4.94 -7.81
N LEU A 98 -41.15 4.48 -6.95
CA LEU A 98 -40.87 4.22 -5.54
C LEU A 98 -39.80 3.12 -5.36
N HIS A 99 -39.83 2.07 -6.18
CA HIS A 99 -38.84 1.01 -6.16
C HIS A 99 -37.46 1.53 -6.57
N GLU A 100 -37.39 2.32 -7.64
CA GLU A 100 -36.15 2.93 -8.13
C GLU A 100 -35.54 3.88 -7.08
N ALA A 101 -36.36 4.74 -6.47
CA ALA A 101 -35.91 5.65 -5.41
C ALA A 101 -35.36 4.90 -4.17
N ARG A 102 -35.97 3.75 -3.79
CA ARG A 102 -35.44 2.88 -2.72
C ARG A 102 -34.07 2.32 -3.07
N VAL A 103 -33.86 1.90 -4.32
CA VAL A 103 -32.57 1.38 -4.79
C VAL A 103 -31.51 2.50 -4.81
N GLN A 104 -31.88 3.70 -5.26
CA GLN A 104 -30.99 4.87 -5.29
C GLN A 104 -30.55 5.30 -3.88
N PHE A 105 -31.48 5.38 -2.92
CA PHE A 105 -31.17 5.69 -1.53
C PHE A 105 -30.18 4.70 -0.90
N VAL A 106 -30.42 3.38 -1.07
CA VAL A 106 -29.51 2.34 -0.56
C VAL A 106 -28.11 2.47 -1.18
N SER A 107 -28.02 2.86 -2.45
CA SER A 107 -26.73 3.08 -3.12
C SER A 107 -25.99 4.31 -2.59
N ALA A 108 -26.70 5.39 -2.26
CA ALA A 108 -26.12 6.61 -1.70
C ALA A 108 -25.66 6.43 -0.24
N GLU A 109 -26.37 5.62 0.56
CA GLU A 109 -25.90 5.25 1.90
C GLU A 109 -24.63 4.39 1.84
N ALA A 110 -24.58 3.45 0.90
CA ALA A 110 -23.40 2.64 0.68
C ALA A 110 -22.19 3.50 0.25
N SER A 111 -22.36 4.47 -0.66
CA SER A 111 -21.27 5.34 -1.11
C SER A 111 -20.72 6.23 0.01
N LEU A 112 -21.59 6.78 0.86
CA LEU A 112 -21.19 7.57 2.03
C LEU A 112 -20.36 6.73 3.02
N ASN A 113 -20.82 5.52 3.35
CA ASN A 113 -20.11 4.63 4.26
C ASN A 113 -18.75 4.23 3.68
N ILE A 114 -18.66 3.95 2.37
CA ILE A 114 -17.39 3.66 1.70
C ILE A 114 -16.43 4.87 1.75
N ALA A 115 -16.95 6.09 1.54
CA ALA A 115 -16.15 7.31 1.59
C ALA A 115 -15.57 7.56 2.99
N GLN A 116 -16.35 7.36 4.06
CA GLN A 116 -15.88 7.47 5.44
C GLN A 116 -14.80 6.44 5.77
N GLN A 117 -14.95 5.19 5.30
CA GLN A 117 -13.91 4.16 5.49
C GLN A 117 -12.62 4.50 4.74
N ASN A 118 -12.72 5.09 3.54
CA ASN A 118 -11.56 5.54 2.76
C ASN A 118 -10.81 6.69 3.43
N GLU A 119 -11.52 7.64 4.05
CA GLU A 119 -10.91 8.73 4.81
C GLU A 119 -10.05 8.20 5.95
N LYS A 120 -10.62 7.32 6.80
CA LYS A 120 -9.88 6.71 7.92
C LYS A 120 -8.58 6.05 7.48
N ILE A 121 -8.63 5.26 6.39
CA ILE A 121 -7.43 4.61 5.83
C ILE A 121 -6.40 5.64 5.38
N ARG A 122 -6.83 6.68 4.66
CA ARG A 122 -5.92 7.69 4.10
C ARG A 122 -5.27 8.54 5.19
N VAL A 123 -6.01 8.93 6.22
CA VAL A 123 -5.48 9.68 7.37
C VAL A 123 -4.36 8.88 8.05
N LEU A 124 -4.59 7.59 8.32
CA LEU A 124 -3.56 6.73 8.91
C LEU A 124 -2.32 6.58 8.02
N GLN A 125 -2.51 6.45 6.69
CA GLN A 125 -1.40 6.41 5.74
C GLN A 125 -0.58 7.71 5.70
N GLN A 126 -1.21 8.87 5.90
CA GLN A 126 -0.47 10.13 5.93
C GLN A 126 0.25 10.32 7.25
N ARG A 127 -0.42 10.00 8.36
CA ARG A 127 0.18 10.04 9.70
C ARG A 127 1.42 9.14 9.79
N SER A 128 1.38 7.93 9.23
CA SER A 128 2.54 7.03 9.22
C SER A 128 3.68 7.56 8.36
N LYS A 129 3.39 8.16 7.20
CA LYS A 129 4.39 8.83 6.35
C LYS A 129 5.06 9.98 7.09
N LEU A 130 4.27 10.88 7.69
CA LEU A 130 4.78 12.02 8.44
C LEU A 130 5.67 11.57 9.60
N ALA A 131 5.20 10.62 10.42
CA ALA A 131 5.99 10.06 11.51
C ALA A 131 7.31 9.43 11.01
N SER A 132 7.29 8.76 9.85
CA SER A 132 8.50 8.17 9.27
C SER A 132 9.54 9.22 8.83
N VAL A 133 9.11 10.38 8.35
CA VAL A 133 10.00 11.46 7.92
C VAL A 133 10.54 12.22 9.13
N GLU A 134 9.68 12.52 10.11
CA GLU A 134 10.09 13.20 11.36
C GLU A 134 11.13 12.39 12.13
N ARG A 135 10.96 11.07 12.21
CA ARG A 135 11.93 10.20 12.87
C ARG A 135 13.25 10.07 12.13
N LYS A 136 13.22 10.07 10.78
CA LYS A 136 14.46 10.17 9.99
C LYS A 136 15.19 11.48 10.26
N LEU A 137 14.47 12.59 10.40
CA LEU A 137 15.05 13.87 10.79
C LEU A 137 15.70 13.81 12.18
N ASP A 138 15.06 13.16 13.15
CA ASP A 138 15.64 12.98 14.50
C ASP A 138 16.94 12.16 14.46
N LEU A 139 16.97 11.08 13.68
CA LEU A 139 18.21 10.28 13.49
C LEU A 139 19.32 11.11 12.84
N LEU A 140 19.01 11.91 11.81
CA LEU A 140 20.00 12.79 11.19
C LEU A 140 20.52 13.88 12.14
N ARG A 141 19.67 14.38 13.05
CA ARG A 141 20.07 15.32 14.09
C ARG A 141 21.01 14.67 15.09
N MET A 142 20.72 13.43 15.51
CA MET A 142 21.62 12.64 16.34
C MET A 142 22.96 12.44 15.61
N ASP A 143 22.97 12.00 14.34
CA ASP A 143 24.18 11.78 13.55
C ASP A 143 25.05 13.06 13.39
N ARG A 144 24.41 14.22 13.35
CA ARG A 144 25.11 15.51 13.38
C ARG A 144 25.79 15.76 14.72
N GLU A 145 25.08 15.50 15.82
CA GLU A 145 25.58 15.71 17.17
C GLU A 145 26.69 14.71 17.53
N THR A 146 26.54 13.44 17.17
CA THR A 146 27.56 12.41 17.34
C THR A 146 28.84 12.76 16.59
N TYR A 147 28.73 13.27 15.36
CA TYR A 147 29.90 13.75 14.62
C TYR A 147 30.56 14.93 15.33
N ARG A 148 29.78 15.95 15.71
CA ARG A 148 30.28 17.18 16.30
C ARG A 148 30.98 16.96 17.65
N HIS A 149 30.43 16.12 18.50
CA HIS A 149 30.88 15.95 19.89
C HIS A 149 31.69 14.67 20.14
N GLY A 150 31.54 13.66 19.29
CA GLY A 150 32.24 12.37 19.40
C GLY A 150 33.31 12.20 18.33
N GLU A 151 32.90 11.86 17.12
CA GLU A 151 33.80 11.38 16.06
C GLU A 151 34.84 12.43 15.64
N ALA A 152 34.43 13.69 15.45
CA ALA A 152 35.35 14.74 15.04
C ALA A 152 36.36 15.09 16.14
N VAL A 153 35.93 15.06 17.41
CA VAL A 153 36.81 15.28 18.56
C VAL A 153 37.85 14.17 18.63
N ARG A 154 37.40 12.91 18.52
CA ARG A 154 38.29 11.74 18.47
C ARG A 154 39.30 11.86 17.33
N ARG A 155 38.85 12.17 16.11
CA ARG A 155 39.73 12.29 14.95
C ARG A 155 40.75 13.41 15.10
N ARG A 156 40.34 14.55 15.67
CA ARG A 156 41.26 15.66 15.97
C ARG A 156 42.33 15.23 16.96
N ASP A 157 41.94 14.54 18.03
CA ASP A 157 42.85 14.11 19.09
C ASP A 157 43.81 13.02 18.56
N GLU A 158 43.33 12.09 17.72
CA GLU A 158 44.16 11.12 16.98
C GLU A 158 45.23 11.78 16.11
N LEU A 159 44.85 12.79 15.31
CA LEU A 159 45.78 13.52 14.45
C LEU A 159 46.78 14.34 15.27
N HIS A 160 46.34 14.93 16.39
CA HIS A 160 47.24 15.65 17.27
C HIS A 160 48.26 14.71 17.93
N ASP A 161 47.84 13.51 18.30
CA ASP A 161 48.72 12.48 18.85
C ASP A 161 49.66 11.91 17.77
N SER A 162 49.21 11.75 16.53
CA SER A 162 50.08 11.31 15.42
C SER A 162 51.15 12.34 15.07
N VAL A 163 50.83 13.64 15.14
CA VAL A 163 51.82 14.72 14.98
C VAL A 163 52.88 14.67 16.08
N LYS A 164 52.47 14.53 17.35
CA LYS A 164 53.41 14.41 18.48
C LYS A 164 54.32 13.18 18.36
N LEU A 165 53.75 12.03 18.03
CA LEU A 165 54.52 10.80 17.83
C LEU A 165 55.43 10.90 16.59
N GLY A 166 54.99 11.60 15.54
CA GLY A 166 55.78 11.91 14.35
C GLY A 166 57.00 12.78 14.67
N GLU A 167 56.81 13.84 15.46
CA GLU A 167 57.89 14.73 15.91
C GLU A 167 58.96 13.94 16.67
N GLN A 168 58.54 13.13 17.64
CA GLN A 168 59.46 12.30 18.41
C GLN A 168 60.19 11.25 17.57
N ARG A 169 59.54 10.68 16.55
CA ARG A 169 60.18 9.76 15.61
C ARG A 169 61.23 10.47 14.76
N ALA A 170 60.95 11.69 14.30
CA ALA A 170 61.90 12.51 13.56
C ALA A 170 63.13 12.84 14.44
N ASP A 171 62.91 13.28 15.68
CA ASP A 171 63.97 13.56 16.65
C ASP A 171 64.86 12.32 16.91
N LEU A 172 64.24 11.14 17.05
CA LEU A 172 64.95 9.87 17.22
C LEU A 172 65.78 9.49 15.99
N ALA A 173 65.25 9.72 14.78
CA ALA A 173 65.94 9.46 13.53
C ALA A 173 67.13 10.41 13.33
N GLU A 174 66.96 11.70 13.63
CA GLU A 174 68.05 12.70 13.60
C GLU A 174 69.17 12.34 14.60
N ALA A 175 68.80 11.97 15.82
CA ALA A 175 69.77 11.54 16.83
C ALA A 175 70.56 10.29 16.39
N ARG A 176 69.89 9.34 15.72
CA ARG A 176 70.51 8.15 15.14
C ARG A 176 71.47 8.51 14.01
N LEU A 177 71.05 9.38 13.09
CA LEU A 177 71.88 9.86 11.98
C LEU A 177 73.13 10.58 12.50
N HIS A 178 72.97 11.49 13.46
CA HIS A 178 74.10 12.20 14.06
C HIS A 178 75.07 11.24 14.78
N TRP A 179 74.58 10.13 15.34
CA TRP A 179 75.46 9.07 15.82
C TRP A 179 76.21 8.41 14.65
N SER A 180 75.51 7.96 13.62
CA SER A 180 76.14 7.23 12.51
C SER A 180 77.14 8.09 11.74
N GLU A 181 76.93 9.40 11.62
CA GLU A 181 77.91 10.35 11.09
C GLU A 181 79.21 10.37 11.92
N ARG A 182 79.11 10.47 13.25
CA ARG A 182 80.28 10.41 14.14
C ARG A 182 81.02 9.08 14.09
N LEU A 183 80.32 7.98 13.78
CA LEU A 183 80.96 6.67 13.59
C LEU A 183 81.59 6.53 12.19
N ALA A 184 80.98 7.12 11.16
CA ALA A 184 81.52 7.14 9.81
C ALA A 184 82.82 7.94 9.73
N GLU A 185 82.93 9.07 10.46
CA GLU A 185 84.19 9.81 10.63
C GLU A 185 85.32 8.95 11.20
N LYS A 186 84.97 7.96 12.03
CA LYS A 186 85.90 6.99 12.62
C LYS A 186 86.12 5.75 11.75
N GLY A 187 85.50 5.67 10.57
CA GLY A 187 85.55 4.52 9.66
C GLY A 187 84.78 3.29 10.15
N LEU A 188 83.89 3.43 11.13
CA LEU A 188 83.17 2.33 11.78
C LEU A 188 81.80 2.02 11.14
N VAL A 189 81.32 2.88 10.24
CA VAL A 189 80.04 2.71 9.51
C VAL A 189 80.31 2.82 8.01
N SER A 190 79.67 1.94 7.21
CA SER A 190 79.77 1.98 5.76
C SER A 190 79.01 3.16 5.18
N GLN A 191 79.42 3.67 4.01
CA GLN A 191 78.67 4.72 3.30
C GLN A 191 77.20 4.35 3.09
N PHE A 192 76.93 3.09 2.77
CA PHE A 192 75.56 2.57 2.63
C PHE A 192 74.74 2.65 3.94
N GLY A 193 75.36 2.38 5.09
CA GLY A 193 74.69 2.50 6.38
C GLY A 193 74.34 3.95 6.72
N LEU A 194 75.26 4.87 6.41
CA LEU A 194 75.01 6.32 6.57
C LEU A 194 73.88 6.82 5.68
N GLU A 195 73.89 6.43 4.40
CA GLU A 195 72.83 6.79 3.45
C GLU A 195 71.47 6.20 3.85
N SER A 196 71.45 4.98 4.42
CA SER A 196 70.23 4.39 4.96
C SER A 196 69.66 5.16 6.16
N ASP A 197 70.51 5.60 7.09
CA ASP A 197 70.05 6.39 8.25
C ASP A 197 69.60 7.80 7.81
N ARG A 198 70.24 8.39 6.78
CA ARG A 198 69.78 9.64 6.15
C ARG A 198 68.40 9.49 5.54
N ALA A 199 68.20 8.45 4.73
CA ALA A 199 66.90 8.17 4.13
C ALA A 199 65.81 7.94 5.18
N ALA A 200 66.11 7.26 6.29
CA ALA A 200 65.18 7.06 7.39
C ALA A 200 64.82 8.37 8.12
N THR A 201 65.77 9.31 8.21
CA THR A 201 65.52 10.64 8.77
C THR A 201 64.63 11.47 7.84
N ASP A 202 64.93 11.46 6.54
CA ASP A 202 64.11 12.13 5.52
C ASP A 202 62.68 11.57 5.48
N GLU A 203 62.52 10.24 5.63
CA GLU A 203 61.22 9.55 5.73
C GLU A 203 60.45 9.99 6.99
N ALA A 204 61.09 9.98 8.17
CA ALA A 204 60.45 10.41 9.41
C ALA A 204 60.06 11.90 9.39
N GLN A 205 60.90 12.77 8.81
CA GLN A 205 60.61 14.19 8.61
C GLN A 205 59.40 14.38 7.68
N ALA A 206 59.36 13.63 6.59
CA ALA A 206 58.27 13.68 5.63
C ALA A 206 56.94 13.21 6.26
N ASP A 207 56.98 12.14 7.06
CA ASP A 207 55.81 11.64 7.79
C ASP A 207 55.31 12.65 8.82
N PHE A 208 56.21 13.31 9.57
CA PHE A 208 55.84 14.36 10.51
C PHE A 208 55.16 15.53 9.78
N GLN A 209 55.77 16.04 8.70
CA GLN A 209 55.18 17.13 7.89
C GLN A 209 53.85 16.72 7.25
N ALA A 210 53.69 15.45 6.87
CA ALA A 210 52.42 14.94 6.34
C ALA A 210 51.33 14.96 7.40
N ASN A 211 51.62 14.45 8.62
CA ASN A 211 50.69 14.48 9.74
C ASN A 211 50.30 15.91 10.13
N GLU A 212 51.25 16.85 10.15
CA GLU A 212 51.01 18.25 10.46
C GLU A 212 50.04 18.89 9.45
N LYS A 213 50.29 18.68 8.16
CA LYS A 213 49.40 19.14 7.08
C LYS A 213 48.02 18.49 7.17
N GLU A 214 47.92 17.21 7.51
CA GLU A 214 46.63 16.55 7.70
C GLU A 214 45.83 17.16 8.85
N LEU A 215 46.49 17.48 9.97
CA LEU A 215 45.87 18.17 11.10
C LEU A 215 45.39 19.57 10.71
N GLU A 216 46.21 20.34 10.01
CA GLU A 216 45.86 21.68 9.50
C GLU A 216 44.65 21.60 8.55
N VAL A 217 44.71 20.75 7.52
CA VAL A 217 43.60 20.54 6.58
C VAL A 217 42.32 20.11 7.29
N PHE A 218 42.43 19.28 8.33
CA PHE A 218 41.29 18.86 9.13
C PHE A 218 40.65 20.03 9.88
N GLN A 219 41.46 20.83 10.59
CA GLN A 219 41.00 21.97 11.39
C GLN A 219 40.40 23.08 10.52
N GLU A 220 41.03 23.38 9.39
CA GLU A 220 40.60 24.48 8.52
C GLU A 220 39.37 24.12 7.68
N SER A 221 39.33 22.90 7.13
CA SER A 221 38.38 22.59 6.05
C SER A 221 37.66 21.27 6.17
N ALA A 222 38.30 20.17 6.59
CA ALA A 222 37.67 18.85 6.52
C ALA A 222 36.53 18.73 7.53
N PHE A 223 36.73 19.22 8.75
CA PHE A 223 35.71 19.27 9.79
C PHE A 223 34.49 20.08 9.34
N GLN A 224 34.72 21.31 8.87
CA GLN A 224 33.65 22.20 8.44
C GLN A 224 32.88 21.64 7.23
N ARG A 225 33.58 21.03 6.26
CA ARG A 225 32.94 20.37 5.12
C ARG A 225 32.01 19.25 5.54
N GLN A 226 32.47 18.36 6.42
CA GLN A 226 31.68 17.24 6.91
C GLN A 226 30.49 17.67 7.76
N LEU A 227 30.66 18.71 8.58
CA LEU A 227 29.56 19.29 9.35
C LEU A 227 28.53 19.93 8.43
N ALA A 228 28.96 20.71 7.44
CA ALA A 228 28.08 21.34 6.45
C ALA A 228 27.28 20.32 5.63
N ILE A 229 27.87 19.17 5.29
CA ILE A 229 27.16 18.06 4.61
C ILE A 229 26.02 17.54 5.49
N ARG A 230 26.29 17.27 6.78
CA ARG A 230 25.28 16.79 7.73
C ARG A 230 24.20 17.85 7.99
N ASP A 231 24.58 19.11 8.18
CA ASP A 231 23.62 20.22 8.31
C ASP A 231 22.74 20.33 7.06
N ARG A 232 23.32 20.14 5.87
CA ARG A 232 22.54 20.14 4.63
C ARG A 232 21.55 18.99 4.58
N GLN A 233 21.93 17.80 5.04
CA GLN A 233 21.01 16.64 5.13
C GLN A 233 19.85 16.92 6.11
N VAL A 234 20.14 17.51 7.27
CA VAL A 234 19.12 17.92 8.25
C VAL A 234 18.16 18.93 7.62
N GLN A 235 18.68 19.98 6.97
CA GLN A 235 17.84 20.99 6.29
C GLN A 235 16.96 20.37 5.20
N LEU A 236 17.49 19.46 4.38
CA LEU A 236 16.71 18.78 3.36
C LEU A 236 15.59 17.95 3.99
N ALA A 237 15.87 17.24 5.08
CA ALA A 237 14.86 16.49 5.82
C ALA A 237 13.80 17.40 6.46
N GLU A 238 14.17 18.57 6.98
CA GLU A 238 13.21 19.57 7.51
C GLU A 238 12.27 20.07 6.41
N THR A 239 12.80 20.40 5.24
CA THR A 239 11.96 20.81 4.10
C THR A 239 11.03 19.69 3.62
N GLU A 240 11.46 18.44 3.75
CA GLU A 240 10.64 17.27 3.42
C GLU A 240 9.49 17.10 4.42
N VAL A 241 9.74 17.26 5.72
CA VAL A 241 8.69 17.26 6.76
C VAL A 241 7.65 18.34 6.45
N GLU A 242 8.09 19.57 6.15
CA GLU A 242 7.17 20.66 5.80
C GLU A 242 6.35 20.35 4.55
N ARG A 243 6.97 19.72 3.54
CA ARG A 243 6.29 19.32 2.30
C ARG A 243 5.18 18.31 2.62
N VAL A 244 5.48 17.26 3.37
CA VAL A 244 4.52 16.21 3.74
C VAL A 244 3.39 16.77 4.59
N GLN A 245 3.69 17.67 5.54
CA GLN A 245 2.67 18.35 6.35
C GLN A 245 1.73 19.22 5.50
N ARG A 246 2.24 19.91 4.46
CA ARG A 246 1.40 20.67 3.52
C ARG A 246 0.52 19.72 2.70
N GLU A 247 1.09 18.63 2.18
CA GLU A 247 0.34 17.62 1.44
C GLU A 247 -0.79 17.02 2.28
N GLU A 248 -0.52 16.64 3.54
CA GLU A 248 -1.52 16.13 4.48
C GLU A 248 -2.70 17.10 4.61
N ARG A 249 -2.43 18.38 4.91
CA ARG A 249 -3.48 19.40 5.05
C ARG A 249 -4.34 19.55 3.79
N THR A 250 -3.72 19.54 2.61
CA THR A 250 -4.46 19.65 1.34
C THR A 250 -5.35 18.44 1.08
N LEU A 251 -4.85 17.23 1.37
CA LEU A 251 -5.60 15.99 1.18
C LEU A 251 -6.73 15.83 2.19
N GLU A 252 -6.54 16.24 3.43
CA GLU A 252 -7.61 16.27 4.44
C GLU A 252 -8.76 17.19 4.00
N ALA A 253 -8.44 18.38 3.48
CA ALA A 253 -9.45 19.31 2.99
C ALA A 253 -10.24 18.71 1.81
N GLN A 254 -9.56 18.06 0.86
CA GLN A 254 -10.21 17.36 -0.26
C GLN A 254 -11.12 16.21 0.21
N GLN A 255 -10.69 15.45 1.23
CA GLN A 255 -11.47 14.33 1.77
C GLN A 255 -12.73 14.80 2.50
N LYS A 256 -12.60 15.85 3.34
CA LYS A 256 -13.74 16.48 4.01
C LYS A 256 -14.76 16.98 2.99
N ALA A 257 -14.30 17.61 1.90
CA ALA A 257 -15.17 18.06 0.81
C ALA A 257 -15.87 16.91 0.07
N ASN A 258 -15.22 15.77 -0.11
CA ASN A 258 -15.85 14.59 -0.73
C ASN A 258 -16.93 14.00 0.19
N ILE A 259 -16.67 13.91 1.49
CA ILE A 259 -17.65 13.41 2.46
C ILE A 259 -18.87 14.31 2.53
N THR A 260 -18.69 15.64 2.56
CA THR A 260 -19.83 16.56 2.55
C THR A 260 -20.66 16.44 1.28
N LEU A 261 -20.03 16.19 0.13
CA LEU A 261 -20.72 15.90 -1.13
C LEU A 261 -21.52 14.58 -1.08
N GLN A 262 -20.94 13.51 -0.51
CA GLN A 262 -21.67 12.24 -0.34
C GLN A 262 -22.82 12.38 0.67
N GLN A 263 -22.65 13.21 1.70
CA GLN A 263 -23.70 13.49 2.68
C GLN A 263 -24.88 14.23 2.04
N SER A 264 -24.62 15.25 1.23
CA SER A 264 -25.68 15.97 0.52
C SER A 264 -26.40 15.06 -0.49
N ALA A 265 -25.66 14.22 -1.22
CA ALA A 265 -26.26 13.24 -2.14
C ALA A 265 -27.21 12.27 -1.42
N ARG A 266 -26.81 11.73 -0.25
CA ARG A 266 -27.69 10.90 0.58
C ARG A 266 -28.95 11.66 1.03
N GLN A 267 -28.80 12.92 1.43
CA GLN A 267 -29.94 13.74 1.88
C GLN A 267 -30.95 13.98 0.75
N MET A 268 -30.48 14.25 -0.47
CA MET A 268 -31.34 14.41 -1.64
C MET A 268 -32.11 13.12 -1.96
N ALA A 269 -31.41 11.98 -2.04
CA ALA A 269 -32.05 10.69 -2.29
C ALA A 269 -33.06 10.30 -1.20
N HIS A 270 -32.79 10.66 0.06
CA HIS A 270 -33.75 10.46 1.15
C HIS A 270 -35.00 11.32 0.98
N ALA A 271 -34.82 12.60 0.66
CA ALA A 271 -35.92 13.53 0.46
C ALA A 271 -36.84 13.08 -0.70
N GLU A 272 -36.25 12.67 -1.83
CA GLU A 272 -36.98 12.12 -2.99
C GLU A 272 -37.81 10.88 -2.59
N LEU A 273 -37.20 9.94 -1.86
CA LEU A 273 -37.89 8.76 -1.36
C LEU A 273 -39.08 9.11 -0.46
N THR A 274 -38.90 10.05 0.47
CA THR A 274 -39.99 10.46 1.37
C THR A 274 -41.15 11.13 0.63
N GLN A 275 -40.85 11.96 -0.38
CA GLN A 275 -41.87 12.61 -1.20
C GLN A 275 -42.69 11.58 -2.00
N LEU A 276 -42.04 10.59 -2.60
CA LEU A 276 -42.71 9.52 -3.34
C LEU A 276 -43.53 8.62 -2.40
N GLU A 277 -43.03 8.31 -1.20
CA GLU A 277 -43.80 7.56 -0.19
C GLU A 277 -45.08 8.28 0.24
N GLU A 278 -45.02 9.61 0.39
CA GLU A 278 -46.19 10.43 0.70
C GLU A 278 -47.20 10.48 -0.46
N GLN A 279 -46.73 10.62 -1.70
CA GLN A 279 -47.59 10.58 -2.89
C GLN A 279 -48.28 9.23 -3.02
N HIS A 280 -47.54 8.14 -2.83
CA HIS A 280 -48.08 6.80 -2.84
C HIS A 280 -49.12 6.59 -1.74
N ARG A 281 -48.86 7.09 -0.52
CA ARG A 281 -49.82 7.01 0.60
C ARG A 281 -51.12 7.77 0.28
N LYS A 282 -51.03 8.95 -0.34
CA LYS A 282 -52.21 9.74 -0.76
C LYS A 282 -53.03 9.03 -1.83
N GLN A 283 -52.38 8.45 -2.83
CA GLN A 283 -53.06 7.64 -3.84
C GLN A 283 -53.74 6.40 -3.24
N GLN A 284 -53.10 5.74 -2.28
CA GLN A 284 -53.72 4.61 -1.57
C GLN A 284 -54.89 5.00 -0.67
N SER A 285 -54.90 6.20 -0.08
CA SER A 285 -56.05 6.70 0.69
C SER A 285 -57.21 7.16 -0.18
N ASP A 286 -56.95 7.53 -1.44
CA ASP A 286 -57.97 7.93 -2.43
C ASP A 286 -58.57 6.73 -3.18
N LEU A 287 -58.10 5.50 -2.94
CA LEU A 287 -58.83 4.31 -3.42
C LEU A 287 -60.13 4.18 -2.61
N PRO A 288 -61.31 4.23 -3.27
CA PRO A 288 -62.57 4.03 -2.57
C PRO A 288 -62.55 2.65 -1.88
N LEU A 289 -63.00 2.63 -0.62
CA LEU A 289 -63.27 1.39 0.11
C LEU A 289 -64.06 0.44 -0.81
N PRO A 290 -63.74 -0.87 -0.83
CA PRO A 290 -64.57 -1.82 -1.54
C PRO A 290 -65.99 -1.67 -0.99
N ASP A 291 -66.87 -1.16 -1.84
CA ASP A 291 -68.28 -0.97 -1.50
C ASP A 291 -68.79 -2.29 -0.93
N ASP A 292 -69.40 -2.26 0.26
CA ASP A 292 -70.03 -3.42 0.88
C ASP A 292 -71.14 -3.88 -0.07
N ASN A 293 -70.77 -4.79 -0.97
CA ASN A 293 -71.52 -5.21 -2.15
C ASN A 293 -72.63 -6.18 -1.75
N ASN A 294 -73.53 -5.73 -0.89
CA ASN A 294 -74.68 -6.47 -0.35
C ASN A 294 -75.94 -6.34 -1.23
N GLY A 295 -75.75 -6.14 -2.54
CA GLY A 295 -76.80 -6.11 -3.56
C GLY A 295 -76.93 -7.44 -4.31
N ARG A 296 -78.16 -7.79 -4.74
CA ARG A 296 -78.46 -9.00 -5.56
C ARG A 296 -77.82 -9.00 -6.95
N ARG A 297 -77.40 -7.82 -7.43
CA ARG A 297 -76.67 -7.60 -8.67
C ARG A 297 -75.30 -7.03 -8.30
N ARG A 298 -74.23 -7.75 -8.62
CA ARG A 298 -72.85 -7.36 -8.31
C ARG A 298 -72.18 -6.84 -9.57
N PRO A 299 -71.81 -5.56 -9.64
CA PRO A 299 -70.99 -5.06 -10.73
C PRO A 299 -69.60 -5.68 -10.62
N VAL A 300 -69.19 -6.43 -11.64
CA VAL A 300 -67.84 -6.96 -11.76
C VAL A 300 -67.00 -5.91 -12.46
N ARG A 301 -66.00 -5.40 -11.75
CA ARG A 301 -65.04 -4.42 -12.26
C ARG A 301 -63.68 -5.09 -12.48
N SER A 302 -62.88 -4.49 -13.35
CA SER A 302 -61.49 -4.89 -13.53
C SER A 302 -60.70 -4.63 -12.25
N ASN A 303 -60.14 -5.69 -11.68
CA ASN A 303 -59.22 -5.62 -10.55
C ASN A 303 -57.75 -5.44 -10.98
N ALA A 304 -57.50 -5.29 -12.27
CA ALA A 304 -56.15 -5.09 -12.80
C ALA A 304 -55.66 -3.67 -12.52
N THR A 305 -54.39 -3.55 -12.13
CA THR A 305 -53.73 -2.26 -11.85
C THR A 305 -53.26 -1.55 -13.12
N ARG A 306 -53.14 -2.29 -14.23
CA ARG A 306 -52.73 -1.79 -15.56
C ARG A 306 -53.83 -2.07 -16.58
N SER A 307 -53.82 -1.30 -17.68
CA SER A 307 -54.68 -1.55 -18.81
C SER A 307 -54.32 -2.86 -19.52
N LEU A 308 -55.24 -3.83 -19.59
CA LEU A 308 -55.00 -5.16 -20.18
C LEU A 308 -56.09 -5.51 -21.20
N SER A 309 -55.74 -6.28 -22.23
CA SER A 309 -56.70 -6.84 -23.18
C SER A 309 -57.51 -7.96 -22.54
N ILE A 310 -58.78 -8.10 -22.94
CA ILE A 310 -59.61 -9.23 -22.52
C ILE A 310 -59.35 -10.44 -23.43
N ASP A 311 -58.98 -11.58 -22.85
CA ASP A 311 -58.78 -12.84 -23.58
C ASP A 311 -60.08 -13.64 -23.69
N THR A 312 -60.80 -13.84 -22.57
CA THR A 312 -62.10 -14.53 -22.59
C THR A 312 -63.14 -13.86 -21.71
N ILE A 313 -64.38 -13.79 -22.21
CA ILE A 313 -65.58 -13.35 -21.48
C ILE A 313 -66.66 -14.43 -21.64
N VAL A 314 -67.33 -14.77 -20.55
CA VAL A 314 -68.50 -15.67 -20.58
C VAL A 314 -69.67 -15.02 -21.32
N GLU A 315 -70.36 -15.75 -22.20
CA GLU A 315 -71.48 -15.22 -22.98
C GLU A 315 -72.67 -14.74 -22.11
N HIS A 316 -73.42 -13.77 -22.62
CA HIS A 316 -74.60 -13.22 -21.95
C HIS A 316 -75.66 -14.29 -21.65
N GLY A 317 -76.14 -14.35 -20.40
CA GLY A 317 -77.22 -15.26 -19.98
C GLY A 317 -76.75 -16.66 -19.56
N SER A 318 -75.45 -16.92 -19.63
CA SER A 318 -74.83 -18.18 -19.19
C SER A 318 -75.00 -18.38 -17.68
N ARG A 319 -75.32 -19.62 -17.28
CA ARG A 319 -75.34 -20.04 -15.88
C ARG A 319 -73.93 -20.45 -15.47
N VAL A 320 -73.43 -19.89 -14.37
CA VAL A 320 -72.08 -20.12 -13.87
C VAL A 320 -72.12 -20.67 -12.46
N ASP A 321 -71.29 -21.68 -12.19
CA ASP A 321 -71.14 -22.29 -10.88
C ASP A 321 -70.07 -21.58 -10.03
N THR A 322 -70.05 -21.84 -8.72
CA THR A 322 -69.05 -21.30 -7.80
C THR A 322 -67.63 -21.59 -8.28
N GLY A 323 -66.83 -20.54 -8.47
CA GLY A 323 -65.43 -20.66 -8.89
C GLY A 323 -65.21 -20.70 -10.41
N GLN A 324 -66.27 -20.63 -11.23
CA GLN A 324 -66.12 -20.53 -12.68
C GLN A 324 -65.56 -19.16 -13.09
N VAL A 325 -64.64 -19.14 -14.05
CA VAL A 325 -64.01 -17.92 -14.55
C VAL A 325 -65.02 -17.11 -15.36
N LEU A 326 -65.23 -15.85 -14.99
CA LEU A 326 -66.15 -14.92 -15.64
C LEU A 326 -65.45 -14.12 -16.73
N VAL A 327 -64.26 -13.62 -16.39
CA VAL A 327 -63.39 -12.84 -17.29
C VAL A 327 -61.96 -13.27 -17.03
N GLN A 328 -61.24 -13.55 -18.12
CA GLN A 328 -59.80 -13.73 -18.11
C GLN A 328 -59.18 -12.59 -18.92
N LEU A 329 -58.34 -11.80 -18.26
CA LEU A 329 -57.51 -10.80 -18.93
C LEU A 329 -56.25 -11.46 -19.47
N ASP A 330 -55.71 -10.93 -20.55
CA ASP A 330 -54.47 -11.37 -21.16
C ASP A 330 -53.30 -11.13 -20.18
N THR A 331 -52.64 -12.22 -19.78
CA THR A 331 -51.52 -12.19 -18.82
C THR A 331 -50.16 -12.21 -19.49
N THR A 332 -50.07 -12.33 -20.83
CA THR A 332 -48.80 -12.52 -21.55
C THR A 332 -47.73 -11.49 -21.16
N GLN A 333 -48.07 -10.20 -21.14
CA GLN A 333 -47.15 -9.13 -20.75
C GLN A 333 -46.72 -9.20 -19.27
N LEU A 334 -47.64 -9.60 -18.38
CA LEU A 334 -47.34 -9.74 -16.95
C LEU A 334 -46.49 -10.98 -16.66
N ASP A 335 -46.70 -12.05 -17.42
CA ASP A 335 -45.92 -13.28 -17.35
C ASP A 335 -44.49 -13.04 -17.89
N GLU A 336 -44.34 -12.25 -18.95
CA GLU A 336 -43.03 -11.80 -19.45
C GLU A 336 -42.30 -10.93 -18.40
N ASP A 337 -42.99 -9.96 -17.79
CA ASP A 337 -42.43 -9.11 -16.72
C ASP A 337 -42.01 -9.95 -15.49
N LEU A 338 -42.81 -10.97 -15.14
CA LEU A 338 -42.50 -11.92 -14.07
C LEU A 338 -41.26 -12.75 -14.40
N GLN A 339 -41.17 -13.33 -15.60
CA GLN A 339 -40.00 -14.09 -16.05
C GLN A 339 -38.74 -13.23 -16.07
N GLN A 340 -38.83 -11.98 -16.55
CA GLN A 340 -37.72 -11.03 -16.52
C GLN A 340 -37.26 -10.76 -15.08
N ASN A 341 -38.19 -10.55 -14.15
CA ASN A 341 -37.87 -10.35 -12.74
C ASN A 341 -37.25 -11.60 -12.10
N GLU A 342 -37.74 -12.80 -12.42
CA GLU A 342 -37.16 -14.08 -11.97
C GLU A 342 -35.73 -14.29 -12.48
N HIS A 343 -35.44 -13.92 -13.74
CA HIS A 343 -34.08 -13.93 -14.27
C HIS A 343 -33.16 -12.97 -13.50
N VAL A 344 -33.64 -11.75 -13.19
CA VAL A 344 -32.91 -10.78 -12.37
C VAL A 344 -32.66 -11.34 -10.96
N GLN A 345 -33.65 -11.97 -10.34
CA GLN A 345 -33.49 -12.61 -9.02
C GLN A 345 -32.45 -13.72 -9.03
N THR A 346 -32.47 -14.56 -10.06
CA THR A 346 -31.49 -15.66 -10.22
C THR A 346 -30.08 -15.10 -10.32
N ARG A 347 -29.89 -14.06 -11.13
CA ARG A 347 -28.60 -13.35 -11.25
C ARG A 347 -28.15 -12.75 -9.92
N LEU A 348 -29.04 -12.06 -9.20
CA LEU A 348 -28.74 -11.48 -7.88
C LEU A 348 -28.46 -12.54 -6.81
N ALA A 349 -29.10 -13.72 -6.89
CA ALA A 349 -28.84 -14.83 -5.98
C ALA A 349 -27.44 -15.41 -6.18
N ILE A 350 -27.01 -15.56 -7.44
CA ILE A 350 -25.64 -15.95 -7.79
C ILE A 350 -24.65 -14.88 -7.29
N GLU A 351 -24.93 -13.60 -7.54
CA GLU A 351 -24.07 -12.49 -7.08
C GLU A 351 -23.94 -12.44 -5.55
N ARG A 352 -25.02 -12.72 -4.83
CA ARG A 352 -25.01 -12.85 -3.36
C ARG A 352 -24.07 -13.96 -2.91
N ASP A 353 -24.10 -15.13 -3.56
CA ASP A 353 -23.29 -16.27 -3.17
C ASP A 353 -21.79 -16.01 -3.44
N TYR A 354 -21.46 -15.40 -4.58
CA TYR A 354 -20.11 -14.90 -4.82
C TYR A 354 -19.69 -13.84 -3.78
N ALA A 355 -20.56 -12.88 -3.46
CA ALA A 355 -20.27 -11.86 -2.45
C ALA A 355 -20.04 -12.44 -1.05
N ARG A 356 -20.69 -13.57 -0.71
CA ARG A 356 -20.44 -14.31 0.54
C ARG A 356 -19.09 -15.01 0.54
N GLN A 357 -18.74 -15.66 -0.56
CA GLN A 357 -17.42 -16.30 -0.72
C GLN A 357 -16.30 -15.27 -0.67
N ASP A 358 -16.47 -14.14 -1.36
CA ASP A 358 -15.56 -13.00 -1.31
C ASP A 358 -15.36 -12.46 0.11
N LEU A 359 -16.43 -12.39 0.91
CA LEU A 359 -16.36 -11.93 2.29
C LEU A 359 -15.52 -12.90 3.14
N ALA A 360 -15.77 -14.21 3.03
CA ALA A 360 -15.00 -15.24 3.74
C ALA A 360 -13.52 -15.26 3.31
N LEU A 361 -13.24 -15.08 2.02
CA LEU A 361 -11.86 -14.97 1.52
C LEU A 361 -11.14 -13.76 2.13
N VAL A 362 -11.80 -12.60 2.16
CA VAL A 362 -11.23 -11.39 2.75
C VAL A 362 -11.04 -11.53 4.26
N GLU A 363 -11.91 -12.23 4.98
CA GLU A 363 -11.72 -12.55 6.40
C GLU A 363 -10.43 -13.34 6.62
N THR A 364 -10.25 -14.45 5.91
CA THR A 364 -9.03 -15.28 6.03
C THR A 364 -7.76 -14.52 5.64
N GLN A 365 -7.80 -13.71 4.56
CA GLN A 365 -6.68 -12.85 4.16
C GLN A 365 -6.35 -11.81 5.23
N ASN A 366 -7.36 -11.18 5.82
CA ASN A 366 -7.16 -10.18 6.87
C ASN A 366 -6.58 -10.79 8.15
N GLU A 367 -6.97 -12.02 8.50
CA GLU A 367 -6.37 -12.75 9.62
C GLU A 367 -4.87 -13.02 9.37
N LEU A 368 -4.52 -13.44 8.15
CA LEU A 368 -3.12 -13.62 7.76
C LEU A 368 -2.35 -12.30 7.82
N ASP A 369 -2.86 -11.24 7.20
CA ASP A 369 -2.24 -9.91 7.19
C ASP A 369 -1.99 -9.41 8.63
N ARG A 370 -2.98 -9.55 9.53
CA ARG A 370 -2.85 -9.17 10.95
C ARG A 370 -1.85 -10.04 11.71
N SER A 371 -1.82 -11.34 11.43
CA SER A 371 -0.85 -12.23 12.07
C SER A 371 0.59 -11.86 11.67
N GLN A 372 0.80 -11.48 10.41
CA GLN A 372 2.10 -11.04 9.91
C GLN A 372 2.54 -9.71 10.53
N SER A 373 1.64 -8.71 10.65
CA SER A 373 1.96 -7.44 11.31
C SER A 373 2.30 -7.64 12.80
N GLN A 374 1.56 -8.49 13.51
CA GLN A 374 1.86 -8.84 14.90
C GLN A 374 3.21 -9.55 15.06
N LEU A 375 3.58 -10.42 14.12
CA LEU A 375 4.91 -11.05 14.10
C LEU A 375 6.00 -10.01 13.86
N ALA A 376 5.77 -9.01 12.99
CA ALA A 376 6.72 -7.93 12.76
C ALA A 376 6.95 -7.08 14.02
N ILE A 377 5.90 -6.74 14.77
CA ILE A 377 6.03 -6.06 16.07
C ILE A 377 6.87 -6.89 17.04
N LYS A 378 6.57 -8.19 17.15
CA LYS A 378 7.32 -9.08 18.04
C LYS A 378 8.79 -9.15 17.64
N ALA A 379 9.09 -9.26 16.34
CA ALA A 379 10.44 -9.27 15.83
C ALA A 379 11.19 -7.97 16.13
N ALA A 380 10.55 -6.81 15.95
CA ALA A 380 11.15 -5.51 16.27
C ALA A 380 11.41 -5.35 17.78
N LYS A 381 10.47 -5.80 18.63
CA LYS A 381 10.65 -5.79 20.09
C LYS A 381 11.76 -6.72 20.54
N LEU A 382 11.86 -7.92 19.96
CA LEU A 382 12.96 -8.84 20.21
C LEU A 382 14.30 -8.22 19.80
N ALA A 383 14.39 -7.58 18.63
CA ALA A 383 15.62 -6.90 18.21
C ALA A 383 16.07 -5.82 19.20
N SER A 384 15.13 -5.09 19.81
CA SER A 384 15.45 -4.14 20.88
C SER A 384 15.94 -4.79 22.16
N VAL A 385 15.35 -5.93 22.55
CA VAL A 385 15.81 -6.69 23.74
C VAL A 385 17.18 -7.31 23.48
N ASP A 386 17.38 -7.92 22.31
CA ASP A 386 18.67 -8.49 21.87
C ASP A 386 19.77 -7.43 21.87
N TYR A 387 19.43 -6.19 21.51
CA TYR A 387 20.35 -5.07 21.59
C TYR A 387 20.75 -4.72 23.03
N LEU A 388 19.76 -4.55 23.89
CA LEU A 388 19.94 -4.13 25.28
C LEU A 388 20.64 -5.20 26.14
N GLU A 389 20.28 -6.47 25.96
CA GLU A 389 20.76 -7.57 26.80
C GLU A 389 21.93 -8.34 26.16
N GLY A 390 22.06 -8.29 24.83
CA GLY A 390 23.04 -9.08 24.09
C GLY A 390 24.14 -8.24 23.47
N THR A 391 23.82 -7.54 22.38
CA THR A 391 24.86 -6.97 21.50
C THR A 391 25.58 -5.78 22.14
N PHE A 392 24.87 -4.89 22.83
CA PHE A 392 25.49 -3.73 23.47
C PHE A 392 26.41 -4.12 24.64
N PRO A 393 25.98 -4.96 25.61
CA PRO A 393 26.88 -5.43 26.67
C PRO A 393 28.13 -6.14 26.13
N GLN A 394 27.98 -6.91 25.05
CA GLN A 394 29.12 -7.55 24.40
C GLN A 394 30.09 -6.53 23.79
N GLN A 395 29.58 -5.50 23.09
CA GLN A 395 30.42 -4.44 22.53
C GLN A 395 31.11 -3.61 23.62
N GLU A 396 30.41 -3.34 24.72
CA GLU A 396 30.96 -2.62 25.87
C GLU A 396 32.08 -3.42 26.53
N GLN A 397 31.87 -4.73 26.76
CA GLN A 397 32.91 -5.61 27.29
C GLN A 397 34.14 -5.66 26.39
N LEU A 398 33.97 -5.81 25.07
CA LEU A 398 35.10 -5.79 24.14
C LEU A 398 35.86 -4.45 24.16
N ALA A 399 35.17 -3.33 24.36
CA ALA A 399 35.82 -2.03 24.51
C ALA A 399 36.56 -1.89 25.84
N LEU A 400 36.02 -2.45 26.93
CA LEU A 400 36.69 -2.51 28.23
C LEU A 400 37.92 -3.42 28.20
N ASP A 401 37.81 -4.60 27.60
CA ASP A 401 38.93 -5.55 27.45
C ASP A 401 40.10 -4.92 26.70
N LYS A 402 39.82 -4.15 25.63
CA LYS A 402 40.84 -3.36 24.91
C LYS A 402 41.49 -2.30 25.80
N ILE A 403 40.72 -1.64 26.65
CA ILE A 403 41.25 -0.65 27.59
C ILE A 403 42.18 -1.34 28.58
N ASP A 404 41.81 -2.49 29.12
CA ASP A 404 42.62 -3.26 30.07
C ASP A 404 43.90 -3.78 29.40
N GLU A 405 43.81 -4.31 28.17
CA GLU A 405 44.97 -4.70 27.36
C GLU A 405 45.97 -3.54 27.19
N HIS A 406 45.47 -2.36 26.80
CA HIS A 406 46.34 -1.19 26.66
C HIS A 406 46.88 -0.67 28.00
N GLN A 407 46.15 -0.82 29.10
CA GLN A 407 46.66 -0.49 30.44
C GLN A 407 47.83 -1.39 30.83
N ASP A 408 47.69 -2.70 30.63
CA ASP A 408 48.76 -3.68 30.90
C ASP A 408 50.00 -3.40 30.05
N LEU A 409 49.79 -3.05 28.77
CA LEU A 409 50.88 -2.66 27.86
C LEU A 409 51.58 -1.37 28.30
N VAL A 410 50.84 -0.37 28.79
CA VAL A 410 51.41 0.85 29.36
C VAL A 410 52.25 0.53 30.61
N GLU A 411 51.78 -0.35 31.49
CA GLU A 411 52.55 -0.75 32.66
C GLU A 411 53.80 -1.58 32.32
N ALA A 412 53.70 -2.46 31.33
CA ALA A 412 54.81 -3.27 30.86
C ALA A 412 55.90 -2.38 30.22
N THR A 413 55.51 -1.46 29.33
CA THR A 413 56.42 -0.51 28.70
C THR A 413 57.02 0.47 29.72
N ARG A 414 56.26 0.91 30.73
CA ARG A 414 56.78 1.74 31.83
C ARG A 414 57.85 1.00 32.63
N ARG A 415 57.62 -0.26 32.99
CA ARG A 415 58.63 -1.08 33.68
C ARG A 415 59.90 -1.27 32.84
N ARG A 416 59.75 -1.40 31.52
CA ARG A 416 60.87 -1.46 30.57
C ARG A 416 61.66 -0.16 30.58
N LEU A 417 60.99 0.99 30.51
CA LEU A 417 61.60 2.31 30.59
C LEU A 417 62.36 2.51 31.92
N ASP A 418 61.74 2.18 33.06
CA ASP A 418 62.39 2.31 34.37
C ASP A 418 63.67 1.44 34.45
N TRP A 419 63.66 0.27 33.80
CA TRP A 419 64.84 -0.58 33.69
C TRP A 419 65.91 0.05 32.81
N SER A 420 65.57 0.52 31.60
CA SER A 420 66.54 1.14 30.70
C SER A 420 67.16 2.39 31.31
N GLU A 421 66.39 3.22 32.03
CA GLU A 421 66.92 4.38 32.77
C GLU A 421 67.99 3.98 33.80
N ARG A 422 67.78 2.89 34.54
CA ARG A 422 68.77 2.39 35.52
C ARG A 422 70.03 1.86 34.84
N VAL A 423 69.89 1.23 33.68
CA VAL A 423 71.00 0.60 32.96
C VAL A 423 71.83 1.64 32.20
N VAL A 424 71.18 2.67 31.62
CA VAL A 424 71.85 3.84 31.03
C VAL A 424 72.66 4.59 32.08
N LYS A 425 72.10 4.84 33.29
CA LYS A 425 72.84 5.48 34.40
C LYS A 425 74.11 4.74 34.80
N LYS A 426 74.16 3.42 34.58
CA LYS A 426 75.33 2.57 34.81
C LYS A 426 76.27 2.48 33.61
N GLY A 427 75.92 3.08 32.47
CA GLY A 427 76.73 3.09 31.24
C GLY A 427 76.62 1.82 30.39
N TYR A 428 75.69 0.91 30.69
CA TYR A 428 75.56 -0.37 29.97
C TYR A 428 74.60 -0.32 28.77
N LEU A 429 73.83 0.76 28.61
CA LEU A 429 72.88 0.94 27.52
C LEU A 429 73.07 2.31 26.86
N PRO A 430 72.97 2.42 25.53
CA PRO A 430 73.05 3.71 24.85
C PRO A 430 71.83 4.59 25.12
N GLN A 431 72.00 5.92 25.11
CA GLN A 431 70.91 6.88 25.31
C GLN A 431 69.79 6.74 24.27
N MET A 432 70.12 6.45 23.02
CA MET A 432 69.14 6.22 21.94
C MET A 432 68.13 5.09 22.27
N GLN A 433 68.57 4.04 22.96
CA GLN A 433 67.66 2.96 23.35
C GLN A 433 66.69 3.41 24.44
N LEU A 434 67.12 4.29 25.34
CA LEU A 434 66.24 4.90 26.34
C LEU A 434 65.19 5.79 25.68
N ASP A 435 65.59 6.59 24.70
CA ASP A 435 64.65 7.47 24.01
C ASP A 435 63.63 6.66 23.18
N THR A 436 64.04 5.51 22.61
CA THR A 436 63.11 4.55 21.97
C THR A 436 62.11 3.96 22.98
N ASP A 437 62.57 3.59 24.18
CA ASP A 437 61.68 3.09 25.24
C ASP A 437 60.70 4.17 25.74
N ARG A 438 61.10 5.46 25.73
CA ARG A 438 60.23 6.59 26.06
C ARG A 438 59.14 6.77 25.01
N PHE A 439 59.52 6.77 23.73
CA PHE A 439 58.60 6.83 22.60
C PHE A 439 57.56 5.69 22.66
N ASP A 440 58.00 4.46 22.92
CA ASP A 440 57.09 3.32 23.01
C ASP A 440 56.08 3.47 24.16
N LEU A 441 56.49 4.01 25.32
CA LEU A 441 55.58 4.29 26.43
C LEU A 441 54.54 5.36 26.05
N GLU A 442 54.96 6.43 25.39
CA GLU A 442 54.05 7.50 24.96
C GLU A 442 53.06 7.00 23.91
N ASN A 443 53.52 6.23 22.93
CA ASN A 443 52.66 5.57 21.95
C ASN A 443 51.59 4.67 22.62
N GLN A 444 51.97 3.83 23.58
CA GLN A 444 51.01 3.00 24.32
C GLN A 444 50.01 3.83 25.13
N LYS A 445 50.44 4.96 25.72
CA LYS A 445 49.52 5.88 26.43
C LYS A 445 48.50 6.49 25.47
N HIS A 446 48.90 6.85 24.26
CA HIS A 446 47.99 7.37 23.24
C HIS A 446 46.96 6.32 22.81
N LEU A 447 47.39 5.08 22.57
CA LEU A 447 46.47 3.97 22.28
C LEU A 447 45.45 3.73 23.42
N LEU A 448 45.89 3.83 24.67
CA LEU A 448 44.99 3.75 25.83
C LEU A 448 43.95 4.89 25.84
N VAL A 449 44.37 6.11 25.52
CA VAL A 449 43.46 7.27 25.43
C VAL A 449 42.45 7.06 24.30
N GLN A 450 42.89 6.59 23.13
CA GLN A 450 42.02 6.26 22.00
C GLN A 450 40.97 5.21 22.38
N ALA A 451 41.37 4.09 23.01
CA ALA A 451 40.44 3.06 23.47
C ALA A 451 39.39 3.61 24.46
N LYS A 452 39.79 4.51 25.36
CA LYS A 452 38.85 5.21 26.28
C LYS A 452 37.88 6.14 25.56
N HIS A 453 38.33 6.82 24.50
CA HIS A 453 37.46 7.65 23.67
C HIS A 453 36.46 6.79 22.87
N GLU A 454 36.88 5.64 22.35
CA GLU A 454 35.98 4.69 21.68
C GLU A 454 34.85 4.23 22.60
N LEU A 455 35.18 3.84 23.84
CA LEU A 455 34.17 3.48 24.84
C LEU A 455 33.21 4.64 25.12
N ARG A 456 33.73 5.86 25.26
CA ARG A 456 32.89 7.05 25.51
C ARG A 456 31.89 7.29 24.37
N ILE A 457 32.34 7.18 23.12
CA ILE A 457 31.46 7.35 21.95
C ILE A 457 30.41 6.24 21.92
N LEU A 458 30.82 4.99 22.18
CA LEU A 458 29.91 3.85 22.26
C LEU A 458 28.77 4.12 23.26
N GLN A 459 29.11 4.54 24.49
CA GLN A 459 28.15 4.74 25.56
C GLN A 459 27.29 6.01 25.39
N GLN A 460 27.88 7.14 24.98
CA GLN A 460 27.19 8.43 24.96
C GLN A 460 26.42 8.69 23.66
N HIS A 461 26.86 8.08 22.56
CA HIS A 461 26.36 8.42 21.23
C HIS A 461 25.80 7.19 20.51
N THR A 462 26.58 6.12 20.37
CA THR A 462 26.17 4.92 19.61
C THR A 462 24.97 4.24 20.26
N TYR A 463 25.01 4.06 21.59
CA TYR A 463 23.91 3.47 22.37
C TYR A 463 22.57 4.19 22.14
N GLY A 464 22.55 5.50 22.38
CA GLY A 464 21.31 6.28 22.27
C GLY A 464 20.77 6.34 20.84
N ARG A 465 21.66 6.42 19.84
CA ARG A 465 21.28 6.45 18.42
C ARG A 465 20.69 5.12 17.96
N GLU A 466 21.32 4.01 18.32
CA GLU A 466 20.85 2.67 17.95
C GLU A 466 19.55 2.31 18.67
N LEU A 467 19.43 2.68 19.94
CA LEU A 467 18.18 2.54 20.67
C LEU A 467 17.05 3.35 20.03
N ALA A 468 17.30 4.62 19.67
CA ALA A 468 16.32 5.45 18.98
C ALA A 468 15.92 4.88 17.60
N ALA A 469 16.88 4.29 16.88
CA ALA A 469 16.60 3.61 15.61
C ALA A 469 15.74 2.35 15.81
N LEU A 470 16.01 1.55 16.85
CA LEU A 470 15.22 0.38 17.20
C LEU A 470 13.81 0.77 17.67
N GLU A 471 13.68 1.77 18.54
CA GLU A 471 12.40 2.34 18.95
C GLU A 471 11.58 2.84 17.75
N PHE A 472 12.25 3.47 16.78
CA PHE A 472 11.61 3.87 15.53
C PHE A 472 11.09 2.66 14.76
N THR A 473 11.87 1.59 14.62
CA THR A 473 11.40 0.36 13.93
C THR A 473 10.21 -0.29 14.66
N ILE A 474 10.18 -0.26 16.00
CA ILE A 474 9.04 -0.73 16.79
C ILE A 474 7.81 0.12 16.50
N GLN A 475 7.93 1.45 16.58
CA GLN A 475 6.81 2.35 16.31
C GLN A 475 6.30 2.25 14.87
N GLN A 476 7.20 2.03 13.90
CA GLN A 476 6.81 1.76 12.52
C GLN A 476 6.00 0.47 12.42
N ALA A 477 6.47 -0.61 13.05
CA ALA A 477 5.75 -1.88 13.07
C ALA A 477 4.37 -1.76 13.76
N GLU A 478 4.28 -1.00 14.85
CA GLU A 478 3.01 -0.72 15.55
C GLU A 478 2.05 0.13 14.69
N ALA A 479 2.55 1.20 14.06
CA ALA A 479 1.75 2.02 13.15
C ALA A 479 1.30 1.22 11.90
N ASP A 480 2.12 0.30 11.41
CA ASP A 480 1.74 -0.59 10.32
C ASP A 480 0.69 -1.61 10.75
N ASP A 481 0.74 -2.12 11.97
CA ASP A 481 -0.32 -2.97 12.52
C ASP A 481 -1.65 -2.21 12.67
N GLU A 482 -1.63 -0.98 13.20
CA GLU A 482 -2.81 -0.11 13.24
C GLU A 482 -3.37 0.14 11.82
N ARG A 483 -2.48 0.36 10.85
CA ARG A 483 -2.88 0.54 9.46
C ARG A 483 -3.47 -0.74 8.86
N VAL A 484 -2.88 -1.90 9.12
CA VAL A 484 -3.35 -3.20 8.62
C VAL A 484 -4.69 -3.57 9.26
N THR A 485 -4.84 -3.38 10.56
CA THR A 485 -6.07 -3.68 11.31
C THR A 485 -7.25 -2.84 10.82
N THR A 486 -7.05 -1.52 10.66
CA THR A 486 -8.07 -0.59 10.15
C THR A 486 -8.39 -0.83 8.68
N LEU A 487 -7.40 -1.16 7.86
CA LEU A 487 -7.60 -1.52 6.47
C LEU A 487 -8.33 -2.86 6.33
N ALA A 488 -8.05 -3.83 7.20
CA ALA A 488 -8.81 -5.08 7.29
C ALA A 488 -10.27 -4.83 7.65
N GLU A 489 -10.55 -4.01 8.67
CA GLU A 489 -11.90 -3.62 9.06
C GLU A 489 -12.64 -2.90 7.93
N ALA A 490 -11.98 -1.96 7.26
CA ALA A 490 -12.55 -1.25 6.13
C ALA A 490 -12.82 -2.17 4.94
N ARG A 491 -11.94 -3.13 4.65
CA ARG A 491 -12.18 -4.16 3.62
C ARG A 491 -13.40 -5.01 3.96
N LEU A 492 -13.53 -5.48 5.21
CA LEU A 492 -14.70 -6.23 5.67
C LEU A 492 -15.97 -5.40 5.59
N ALA A 493 -15.94 -4.17 6.08
CA ALA A 493 -17.08 -3.26 6.04
C ALA A 493 -17.55 -3.03 4.60
N LYS A 494 -16.63 -2.78 3.65
CA LYS A 494 -16.97 -2.61 2.22
C LYS A 494 -17.61 -3.86 1.63
N ARG A 495 -17.05 -5.04 1.89
CA ARG A 495 -17.61 -6.32 1.40
C ARG A 495 -18.97 -6.60 2.03
N HIS A 496 -19.12 -6.30 3.31
CA HIS A 496 -20.38 -6.42 4.03
C HIS A 496 -21.46 -5.48 3.50
N ILE A 497 -21.14 -4.20 3.28
CA ILE A 497 -22.05 -3.22 2.66
C ILE A 497 -22.46 -3.69 1.27
N LYS A 498 -21.52 -4.19 0.46
CA LYS A 498 -21.84 -4.73 -0.88
C LYS A 498 -22.80 -5.92 -0.79
N LEU A 499 -22.55 -6.86 0.12
CA LEU A 499 -23.43 -8.01 0.35
C LEU A 499 -24.82 -7.56 0.81
N GLN A 500 -24.91 -6.63 1.78
CA GLN A 500 -26.17 -6.07 2.25
C GLN A 500 -26.94 -5.38 1.13
N ALA A 501 -26.27 -4.60 0.28
CA ALA A 501 -26.89 -3.95 -0.87
C ALA A 501 -27.47 -4.98 -1.87
N ILE A 502 -26.73 -6.05 -2.18
CA ILE A 502 -27.22 -7.14 -3.06
C ILE A 502 -28.42 -7.86 -2.43
N VAL A 503 -28.36 -8.17 -1.13
CA VAL A 503 -29.46 -8.80 -0.39
C VAL A 503 -30.70 -7.90 -0.35
N ALA A 504 -30.52 -6.60 -0.14
CA ALA A 504 -31.61 -5.62 -0.17
C ALA A 504 -32.27 -5.55 -1.56
N LYS A 505 -31.46 -5.46 -2.63
CA LYS A 505 -31.97 -5.51 -4.03
C LYS A 505 -32.75 -6.79 -4.30
N LEU A 506 -32.19 -7.94 -3.93
CA LEU A 506 -32.85 -9.23 -4.09
C LEU A 506 -34.19 -9.29 -3.33
N ARG A 507 -34.25 -8.73 -2.11
CA ARG A 507 -35.49 -8.63 -1.34
C ARG A 507 -36.54 -7.77 -2.04
N LEU A 508 -36.14 -6.63 -2.61
CA LEU A 508 -37.04 -5.76 -3.36
C LEU A 508 -37.60 -6.45 -4.61
N HIS A 509 -36.76 -7.14 -5.39
CA HIS A 509 -37.20 -7.91 -6.55
C HIS A 509 -38.14 -9.06 -6.18
N LYS A 510 -37.90 -9.75 -5.06
CA LYS A 510 -38.81 -10.79 -4.54
C LYS A 510 -40.18 -10.23 -4.16
N MET A 511 -40.21 -9.07 -3.50
CA MET A 511 -41.47 -8.39 -3.18
C MET A 511 -42.22 -8.01 -4.46
N GLU A 512 -41.49 -7.62 -5.51
CA GLU A 512 -42.08 -7.28 -6.79
C GLU A 512 -42.65 -8.51 -7.51
N SER A 513 -41.96 -9.66 -7.55
CA SER A 513 -42.55 -10.90 -8.09
C SER A 513 -43.80 -11.31 -7.32
N GLN A 514 -43.80 -11.24 -5.98
CA GLN A 514 -45.00 -11.54 -5.19
C GLN A 514 -46.16 -10.58 -5.48
N ARG A 515 -45.88 -9.34 -5.87
CA ARG A 515 -46.90 -8.40 -6.31
C ARG A 515 -47.42 -8.79 -7.69
N LEU A 516 -46.54 -9.06 -8.65
CA LEU A 516 -46.91 -9.51 -10.00
C LEU A 516 -47.75 -10.79 -9.96
N GLU A 517 -47.36 -11.78 -9.16
CA GLU A 517 -48.14 -13.01 -8.93
C GLU A 517 -49.54 -12.71 -8.41
N LYS A 518 -49.68 -11.78 -7.45
CA LYS A 518 -50.99 -11.34 -6.94
C LYS A 518 -51.81 -10.61 -8.01
N VAL A 519 -51.17 -9.83 -8.87
CA VAL A 519 -51.85 -9.12 -9.97
C VAL A 519 -52.31 -10.13 -11.03
N ILE A 520 -51.46 -11.08 -11.43
CA ILE A 520 -51.80 -12.18 -12.34
C ILE A 520 -52.96 -13.01 -11.77
N ALA A 521 -52.94 -13.32 -10.47
CA ALA A 521 -54.05 -14.00 -9.81
C ALA A 521 -55.36 -13.19 -9.84
N LYS A 522 -55.28 -11.86 -9.74
CA LYS A 522 -56.45 -10.94 -9.84
C LYS A 522 -56.97 -10.78 -11.27
N CYS A 523 -56.14 -11.02 -12.29
CA CYS A 523 -56.55 -11.01 -13.70
C CYS A 523 -57.53 -12.15 -14.05
N ARG A 524 -57.60 -13.18 -13.19
CA ARG A 524 -58.60 -14.25 -13.26
C ARG A 524 -59.78 -13.92 -12.34
N ILE A 525 -60.85 -13.40 -12.92
CA ILE A 525 -62.06 -13.03 -12.16
C ILE A 525 -63.00 -14.23 -12.08
N VAL A 526 -63.21 -14.76 -10.87
CA VAL A 526 -64.06 -15.95 -10.62
C VAL A 526 -65.42 -15.59 -10.03
N ALA A 527 -66.42 -16.42 -10.30
CA ALA A 527 -67.77 -16.29 -9.74
C ALA A 527 -67.80 -16.66 -8.25
N PRO A 528 -68.24 -15.76 -7.34
CA PRO A 528 -68.24 -16.01 -5.90
C PRO A 528 -69.37 -16.95 -5.43
N SER A 529 -70.46 -17.06 -6.20
CA SER A 529 -71.63 -17.92 -5.93
C SER A 529 -72.19 -18.46 -7.25
N PRO A 530 -73.13 -19.43 -7.25
CA PRO A 530 -73.81 -19.85 -8.47
C PRO A 530 -74.78 -18.76 -8.93
N GLY A 531 -74.71 -18.36 -10.20
CA GLY A 531 -75.47 -17.20 -10.70
C GLY A 531 -75.58 -17.12 -12.22
N ARG A 532 -76.13 -16.00 -12.71
CA ARG A 532 -76.19 -15.66 -14.14
C ARG A 532 -75.39 -14.41 -14.45
N VAL A 533 -74.75 -14.43 -15.62
CA VAL A 533 -73.98 -13.30 -16.17
C VAL A 533 -74.88 -12.44 -17.05
N LEU A 534 -74.91 -11.13 -16.79
CA LEU A 534 -75.65 -10.13 -17.58
C LEU A 534 -74.69 -9.04 -18.07
N HIS A 535 -74.70 -8.81 -19.38
CA HIS A 535 -73.97 -7.70 -20.01
C HIS A 535 -74.94 -6.52 -20.15
N GLU A 536 -75.40 -6.01 -19.01
CA GLU A 536 -76.23 -4.80 -18.94
C GLU A 536 -75.33 -3.63 -18.56
N LEU A 537 -75.49 -2.49 -19.23
CA LEU A 537 -74.87 -1.24 -18.77
C LEU A 537 -75.44 -0.88 -17.39
N PRO A 538 -74.58 -0.48 -16.44
CA PRO A 538 -75.06 -0.01 -15.16
C PRO A 538 -75.88 1.28 -15.35
N PRO A 539 -76.91 1.52 -14.54
CA PRO A 539 -77.85 2.64 -14.73
C PRO A 539 -77.26 4.05 -14.53
N PHE A 540 -75.94 4.18 -14.31
CA PHE A 540 -75.26 5.42 -13.92
C PHE A 540 -74.03 5.78 -14.79
N GLU A 541 -73.75 5.06 -15.88
CA GLU A 541 -72.63 5.39 -16.80
C GLU A 541 -73.12 6.15 -18.06
N ASP A 542 -72.27 7.03 -18.60
CA ASP A 542 -72.57 7.90 -19.74
C ASP A 542 -72.99 7.11 -21.01
N VAL A 543 -73.84 7.71 -21.84
CA VAL A 543 -74.41 7.12 -23.08
C VAL A 543 -73.35 6.73 -24.13
N SER A 544 -72.09 7.12 -23.92
CA SER A 544 -70.92 6.78 -24.75
C SER A 544 -70.16 5.52 -24.29
N PHE A 545 -70.54 4.90 -23.16
CA PHE A 545 -69.85 3.72 -22.65
C PHE A 545 -70.19 2.48 -23.48
N GLN A 546 -69.17 1.85 -24.09
CA GLN A 546 -69.32 0.58 -24.79
C GLN A 546 -68.89 -0.56 -23.87
N LEU A 547 -69.74 -1.59 -23.76
CA LEU A 547 -69.39 -2.82 -23.06
C LEU A 547 -68.13 -3.43 -23.71
N PRO A 548 -67.09 -3.72 -22.92
CA PRO A 548 -65.84 -4.22 -23.47
C PRO A 548 -66.05 -5.62 -24.08
N ALA A 549 -65.64 -5.77 -25.34
CA ALA A 549 -65.67 -7.03 -26.07
C ALA A 549 -64.34 -7.78 -25.93
N VAL A 550 -64.32 -9.07 -26.31
CA VAL A 550 -63.08 -9.86 -26.38
C VAL A 550 -62.06 -9.13 -27.26
N GLY A 551 -60.82 -8.97 -26.76
CA GLY A 551 -59.74 -8.22 -27.39
C GLY A 551 -59.71 -6.71 -27.10
N SER A 552 -60.69 -6.14 -26.40
CA SER A 552 -60.67 -4.72 -26.02
C SER A 552 -59.75 -4.45 -24.82
N LEU A 553 -59.11 -3.28 -24.81
CA LEU A 553 -58.24 -2.82 -23.73
C LEU A 553 -59.08 -2.25 -22.58
N VAL A 554 -58.95 -2.83 -21.39
CA VAL A 554 -59.72 -2.44 -20.20
C VAL A 554 -58.85 -1.68 -19.22
N GLN A 555 -59.33 -0.53 -18.75
CA GLN A 555 -58.67 0.28 -17.75
C GLN A 555 -58.86 -0.27 -16.31
N PRO A 556 -57.97 0.07 -15.36
CA PRO A 556 -58.15 -0.27 -13.95
C PRO A 556 -59.51 0.18 -13.41
N ASN A 557 -60.20 -0.67 -12.65
CA ASN A 557 -61.51 -0.43 -12.06
C ASN A 557 -62.66 -0.14 -13.05
N GLN A 558 -62.44 -0.35 -14.35
CA GLN A 558 -63.47 -0.23 -15.37
C GLN A 558 -64.53 -1.32 -15.19
N PHE A 559 -65.80 -0.96 -15.41
CA PHE A 559 -66.91 -1.90 -15.36
C PHE A 559 -66.82 -2.91 -16.51
N LEU A 560 -67.00 -4.20 -16.20
CA LEU A 560 -66.93 -5.29 -17.17
C LEU A 560 -68.31 -5.90 -17.42
N LEU A 561 -68.96 -6.42 -16.37
CA LEU A 561 -70.23 -7.13 -16.47
C LEU A 561 -71.00 -7.11 -15.14
N THR A 562 -72.29 -7.43 -15.17
CA THR A 562 -73.10 -7.61 -13.95
C THR A 562 -73.29 -9.09 -13.65
N PHE A 563 -72.91 -9.51 -12.45
CA PHE A 563 -73.18 -10.86 -11.94
C PHE A 563 -74.44 -10.86 -11.07
N VAL A 564 -75.38 -11.77 -11.31
CA VAL A 564 -76.61 -11.90 -10.52
C VAL A 564 -76.63 -13.23 -9.79
N ASP A 565 -76.73 -13.16 -8.47
CA ASP A 565 -76.68 -14.33 -7.59
C ASP A 565 -78.05 -15.06 -7.55
N GLU A 566 -78.07 -16.33 -7.97
CA GLU A 566 -79.29 -17.15 -8.01
C GLU A 566 -79.62 -17.79 -6.65
N THR A 567 -78.65 -17.92 -5.74
CA THR A 567 -78.87 -18.59 -4.44
C THR A 567 -79.76 -17.79 -3.49
N SER A 568 -79.86 -16.47 -3.68
CA SER A 568 -80.75 -15.58 -2.92
C SER A 568 -82.25 -15.81 -3.17
N ARG A 569 -82.64 -16.71 -4.09
CA ARG A 569 -84.04 -17.09 -4.34
C ARG A 569 -84.59 -18.15 -3.38
N LEU A 570 -83.75 -18.87 -2.64
CA LEU A 570 -84.18 -20.04 -1.86
C LEU A 570 -84.47 -19.77 -0.37
N ASN A 571 -84.11 -18.61 0.18
CA ASN A 571 -84.45 -18.21 1.56
C ASN A 571 -85.39 -17.00 1.58
N ARG A 572 -86.63 -17.18 1.12
CA ARG A 572 -87.73 -16.26 1.41
C ARG A 572 -88.99 -17.01 1.77
#